data_AF-A0A679FDW3-F1
#
_entry.id   AF-A0A679FDW3-F1
#
_cell.length_a   1.000
_cell.length_b   1.000
_cell.length_c   1.000
_cell.angle_alpha   90.00
_cell.angle_beta   90.00
_cell.angle_gamma   90.00
#
_symmetry.space_group_name_H-M   'P 1'
#
loop_
_entity.id
_entity.type
_entity.pdbx_description
1 polymer ?
#
loop_
_entity_poly.entity_id
_entity_poly.type
_entity_poly.pdbx_seq_one_letter_code
_entity_poly.pdbx_strand_id
1 'polypeptide(L)'
;MSYPLVERVPNRLFGDMLRMMLSERIYFDLTLEEGRTLSRNFTALAYDWRRADVIYLSPVGGDVEFSAAVGPDGVLVETVEGRHLLSWDDVSELAERLAVA
;
A
#
# COMPACT_ATOMS: atom_id res chain seq x y z
N MET A 1 2.15 -16.14 -8.72
CA MET A 1 2.97 -14.99 -8.26
C MET A 1 2.80 -14.87 -6.76
N SER A 2 3.82 -14.38 -6.04
CA SER A 2 3.67 -14.07 -4.60
C SER A 2 3.27 -12.62 -4.46
N TYR A 3 2.24 -12.35 -3.66
CA TYR A 3 1.86 -11.00 -3.24
C TYR A 3 2.41 -10.75 -1.83
N PRO A 4 2.64 -9.49 -1.43
CA PRO A 4 2.41 -8.25 -2.20
C PRO A 4 3.47 -7.98 -3.29
N LEU A 5 3.15 -7.13 -4.26
CA LEU A 5 4.05 -6.71 -5.35
C LEU A 5 3.96 -5.21 -5.63
N VAL A 6 5.05 -4.60 -6.09
CA VAL A 6 5.08 -3.21 -6.57
C VAL A 6 5.77 -3.18 -7.92
N GLU A 7 5.11 -2.60 -8.92
CA GLU A 7 5.67 -2.41 -10.26
C GLU A 7 5.46 -1.00 -10.77
N ARG A 8 6.30 -0.56 -11.72
CA ARG A 8 6.10 0.71 -12.41
C ARG A 8 5.08 0.56 -13.53
N VAL A 9 4.12 1.49 -13.59
CA VAL A 9 3.09 1.53 -14.63
C VAL A 9 3.00 2.94 -15.23
N PRO A 10 2.81 3.08 -16.56
CA PRO A 10 2.64 4.38 -17.18
C PRO A 10 1.19 4.89 -17.02
N ASN A 11 1.03 6.17 -16.73
CA ASN A 11 -0.25 6.87 -16.74
C ASN A 11 -0.20 8.10 -17.64
N ARG A 12 -1.29 8.36 -18.39
CA ARG A 12 -1.35 9.45 -19.37
C ARG A 12 -1.25 10.85 -18.75
N LEU A 13 -1.81 11.04 -17.54
CA LEU A 13 -1.89 12.33 -16.87
C LEU A 13 -0.77 12.54 -15.87
N PHE A 14 -0.39 11.47 -15.15
CA PHE A 14 0.55 11.53 -14.03
C PHE A 14 1.96 11.02 -14.36
N GLY A 15 2.18 10.49 -15.57
CA GLY A 15 3.47 9.90 -15.96
C GLY A 15 3.70 8.56 -15.30
N ASP A 16 4.94 8.29 -14.88
CA ASP A 16 5.29 7.04 -14.20
C ASP A 16 4.62 6.97 -12.82
N MET A 17 3.95 5.86 -12.57
CA MET A 17 3.27 5.53 -11.32
C MET A 17 3.75 4.18 -10.78
N LEU A 18 3.38 3.88 -9.54
CA LEU A 18 3.58 2.59 -8.90
C LEU A 18 2.24 1.88 -8.76
N ARG A 19 2.17 0.65 -9.26
CA ARG A 19 1.06 -0.27 -8.96
C ARG A 19 1.44 -1.15 -7.79
N MET A 20 0.84 -0.90 -6.63
CA MET A 20 0.93 -1.79 -5.48
C MET A 20 -0.18 -2.83 -5.55
N MET A 21 0.18 -4.10 -5.67
CA MET A 21 -0.75 -5.22 -5.78
C MET A 21 -0.74 -6.04 -4.50
N LEU A 22 -1.91 -6.23 -3.90
CA LEU A 22 -2.10 -7.12 -2.75
C LEU A 22 -2.69 -8.47 -3.19
N SER A 23 -3.38 -8.48 -4.33
CA SER A 23 -3.81 -9.68 -5.03
C SER A 23 -3.97 -9.39 -6.52
N GLU A 24 -4.45 -10.36 -7.30
CA GLU A 24 -4.82 -10.13 -8.70
C GLU A 24 -5.94 -9.10 -8.87
N ARG A 25 -6.77 -8.89 -7.83
CA ARG A 25 -7.95 -8.01 -7.87
C ARG A 25 -7.82 -6.75 -7.03
N ILE A 26 -6.92 -6.76 -6.05
CA ILE A 26 -6.72 -5.63 -5.14
C ILE A 26 -5.39 -4.99 -5.48
N TYR A 27 -5.45 -3.85 -6.15
CA TYR A 27 -4.28 -3.04 -6.48
C TYR A 27 -4.58 -1.55 -6.38
N PHE A 28 -3.53 -0.76 -6.18
CA PHE A 28 -3.58 0.69 -6.05
C PHE A 28 -2.52 1.30 -6.94
N ASP A 29 -2.92 2.21 -7.81
CA ASP A 29 -2.00 3.00 -8.63
C ASP A 29 -1.68 4.30 -7.87
N LEU A 30 -0.43 4.43 -7.47
CA LEU A 30 0.10 5.51 -6.65
C LEU A 30 1.05 6.35 -7.51
N THR A 31 0.99 7.67 -7.37
CA THR A 31 2.11 8.52 -7.81
C THR A 31 3.38 8.15 -7.04
N LEU A 32 4.56 8.53 -7.55
CA LEU A 32 5.82 8.27 -6.86
C LEU A 32 5.87 8.92 -5.46
N GLU A 33 5.22 10.07 -5.29
CA GLU A 33 5.14 10.75 -4.00
C GLU A 33 4.21 10.04 -3.01
N GLU A 34 3.06 9.54 -3.48
CA GLU A 34 2.14 8.74 -2.68
C GLU A 34 2.78 7.41 -2.26
N GLY A 35 3.49 6.74 -3.18
CA GLY A 35 4.27 5.55 -2.88
C GLY A 35 5.28 5.79 -1.75
N ARG A 36 6.08 6.86 -1.84
CA ARG A 36 7.02 7.26 -0.77
C ARG A 36 6.34 7.61 0.54
N THR A 37 5.14 8.19 0.49
CA THR A 37 4.37 8.52 1.68
C THR A 37 3.86 7.26 2.36
N LEU A 38 3.30 6.32 1.59
CA LEU A 38 2.85 5.04 2.12
C LEU A 38 4.02 4.19 2.63
N SER A 39 5.18 4.22 1.96
CA SER A 39 6.42 3.61 2.44
C SER A 39 6.82 4.09 3.84
N ARG A 40 6.80 5.41 4.08
CA ARG A 40 7.10 5.99 5.40
C ARG A 40 6.09 5.57 6.46
N ASN A 41 4.81 5.53 6.10
CA ASN A 41 3.75 5.06 7.01
C ASN A 41 3.97 3.60 7.39
N PHE A 42 4.21 2.71 6.42
CA PHE A 42 4.50 1.30 6.70
C PHE A 42 5.77 1.11 7.52
N THR A 43 6.82 1.88 7.24
CA THR A 43 8.04 1.87 8.07
C THR A 43 7.74 2.24 9.52
N ALA A 44 6.93 3.28 9.74
CA ALA A 44 6.55 3.70 11.08
C ALA A 44 5.69 2.65 11.81
N LEU A 45 4.78 1.99 11.11
CA LEU A 45 3.95 0.92 11.69
C LEU A 45 4.76 -0.34 12.01
N ALA A 46 5.67 -0.75 11.12
CA ALA A 46 6.55 -1.88 11.38
C ALA A 46 7.42 -1.66 12.63
N TYR A 47 7.78 -0.39 12.92
CA TYR A 47 8.50 -0.02 14.13
C TYR A 47 7.62 0.00 15.39
N ASP A 48 6.44 0.65 15.35
CA ASP A 48 5.52 0.73 16.49
C ASP A 48 4.06 0.90 16.05
N TRP A 49 3.42 -0.23 15.73
CA TRP A 49 2.05 -0.27 15.21
C TRP A 49 0.98 0.27 16.16
N ARG A 50 1.24 0.26 17.47
CA ARG A 50 0.24 0.64 18.50
C ARG A 50 -0.08 2.14 18.49
N ARG A 51 0.65 2.92 17.68
CA ARG A 51 0.47 4.36 17.54
C ARG A 51 -0.55 4.77 16.49
N ALA A 52 -1.06 3.81 15.73
CA ALA A 52 -2.08 4.07 14.72
C ALA A 52 -3.13 2.97 14.76
N ASP A 53 -4.39 3.37 14.63
CA ASP A 53 -5.51 2.44 14.48
C ASP A 53 -5.87 2.22 12.99
N VAL A 54 -5.61 3.23 12.14
CA VAL A 54 -6.01 3.25 10.73
C VAL A 54 -4.95 3.96 9.89
N ILE A 55 -4.71 3.46 8.66
CA ILE A 55 -4.07 4.21 7.58
C ILE A 55 -5.12 4.53 6.53
N TYR A 56 -5.12 5.77 6.05
CA TYR A 56 -5.94 6.20 4.94
C TYR A 56 -5.10 6.94 3.91
N LEU A 57 -5.32 6.65 2.64
CA LEU A 57 -4.79 7.36 1.49
C LEU A 57 -5.86 7.36 0.39
N SER A 58 -6.08 8.51 -0.23
CA SER A 58 -6.92 8.66 -1.42
C SER A 58 -6.00 8.95 -2.61
N PRO A 59 -5.54 7.92 -3.35
CA PRO A 59 -4.59 8.10 -4.45
C PRO A 59 -5.19 8.92 -5.58
N VAL A 60 -4.47 9.94 -6.05
CA VAL A 60 -4.97 10.81 -7.13
C VAL A 60 -5.04 10.12 -8.49
N GLY A 61 -4.28 9.04 -8.68
CA GLY A 61 -4.18 8.32 -9.94
C GLY A 61 -5.06 7.09 -10.05
N GLY A 62 -5.90 6.80 -9.04
CA GLY A 62 -6.83 5.68 -9.05
C GLY A 62 -8.24 6.09 -8.61
N ASP A 63 -9.23 5.31 -9.01
CA ASP A 63 -10.63 5.51 -8.60
C ASP A 63 -10.96 4.80 -7.27
N VAL A 64 -9.93 4.34 -6.53
CA VAL A 64 -10.08 3.51 -5.33
C VAL A 64 -9.35 4.15 -4.15
N GLU A 65 -10.03 4.21 -3.00
CA GLU A 65 -9.41 4.63 -1.74
C GLU A 65 -8.66 3.49 -1.09
N PHE A 66 -7.49 3.78 -0.51
CA PHE A 66 -6.79 2.87 0.37
C PHE A 66 -7.17 3.20 1.81
N SER A 67 -7.82 2.25 2.48
CA SER A 67 -8.13 2.32 3.91
C SER A 67 -7.79 0.98 4.55
N ALA A 68 -7.08 1.03 5.68
CA ALA A 68 -6.64 -0.17 6.35
C ALA A 68 -6.64 -0.02 7.86
N ALA A 69 -7.16 -1.03 8.56
CA ALA A 69 -7.11 -1.12 10.01
C ALA A 69 -5.78 -1.73 10.44
N VAL A 70 -5.16 -1.14 11.46
CA VAL A 70 -3.91 -1.63 12.05
C VAL A 70 -4.25 -2.50 13.26
N GLY A 71 -3.67 -3.70 13.31
CA GLY A 71 -3.93 -4.67 14.37
C GLY A 71 -2.68 -5.47 14.74
N PRO A 72 -2.77 -6.34 15.77
CA PRO A 72 -1.61 -7.08 16.26
C PRO A 72 -0.99 -8.00 15.21
N ASP A 73 -1.78 -8.50 14.27
CA ASP A 73 -1.35 -9.43 13.23
C ASP A 73 -0.88 -8.72 11.93
N GLY A 74 -1.00 -7.39 11.87
CA GLY A 74 -0.59 -6.60 10.71
C GLY A 74 -1.60 -5.53 10.30
N VAL A 75 -1.72 -5.31 8.99
CA VAL A 75 -2.57 -4.26 8.39
C VAL A 75 -3.66 -4.91 7.55
N LEU A 76 -4.92 -4.77 7.98
CA LEU A 76 -6.08 -5.30 7.27
C LEU A 76 -6.62 -4.24 6.30
N VAL A 77 -6.42 -4.48 5.01
CA VAL A 77 -6.95 -3.63 3.93
C VAL A 77 -8.33 -4.14 3.56
N GLU A 78 -9.34 -3.26 3.60
CA GLU A 78 -10.71 -3.57 3.18
C GLU A 78 -11.05 -2.79 1.91
N THR A 79 -11.42 -3.49 0.86
CA THR A 79 -11.90 -2.90 -0.40
C THR A 79 -13.25 -3.51 -0.78
N VAL A 80 -13.90 -2.94 -1.79
CA VAL A 80 -15.13 -3.50 -2.38
C VAL A 80 -14.90 -4.90 -2.98
N GLU A 81 -13.66 -5.20 -3.37
CA GLU A 81 -13.26 -6.50 -3.96
C GLU A 81 -12.89 -7.54 -2.89
N GLY A 82 -12.76 -7.14 -1.62
CA GLY A 82 -12.53 -8.04 -0.50
C GLY A 82 -11.60 -7.49 0.58
N ARG A 83 -11.24 -8.37 1.51
CA ARG A 83 -10.31 -8.07 2.60
C ARG A 83 -8.97 -8.73 2.35
N HIS A 84 -7.88 -8.03 2.65
CA HIS A 84 -6.54 -8.56 2.54
C HIS A 84 -5.73 -8.19 3.79
N LEU A 85 -5.26 -9.22 4.51
CA LEU A 85 -4.38 -9.03 5.66
C LEU A 85 -2.94 -9.01 5.16
N LEU A 86 -2.26 -7.88 5.36
CA LEU A 86 -0.82 -7.77 5.23
C LEU A 86 -0.20 -8.12 6.56
N SER A 87 0.60 -9.18 6.62
CA SER A 87 1.41 -9.50 7.80
C SER A 87 2.46 -8.41 8.03
N TRP A 88 3.10 -8.40 9.20
CA TRP A 88 4.19 -7.45 9.46
C TRP A 88 5.39 -7.61 8.51
N ASP A 89 5.62 -8.82 8.01
CA ASP A 89 6.63 -9.08 6.99
C ASP A 89 6.22 -8.43 5.65
N ASP A 90 4.96 -8.59 5.24
CA ASP A 90 4.40 -7.95 4.03
C ASP A 90 4.46 -6.42 4.12
N VAL A 91 4.14 -5.85 5.29
CA VAL A 91 4.20 -4.40 5.56
C VAL A 91 5.63 -3.90 5.42
N SER A 92 6.61 -4.63 5.95
CA SER A 92 8.03 -4.28 5.85
C SER A 92 8.53 -4.38 4.39
N GLU A 93 8.15 -5.45 3.69
CA GLU A 93 8.47 -5.66 2.27
C GLU A 93 7.90 -4.54 1.38
N LEU A 94 6.63 -4.16 1.62
CA LEU A 94 6.00 -3.04 0.92
C LEU A 94 6.68 -1.71 1.24
N ALA A 95 7.08 -1.48 2.49
CA ALA A 95 7.78 -0.27 2.88
C ALA A 95 9.07 -0.08 2.06
N GLU A 96 9.86 -1.13 1.92
CA GLU A 96 11.11 -1.12 1.14
C GLU A 96 10.84 -0.91 -0.35
N ARG A 97 9.93 -1.69 -0.93
CA ARG A 97 9.63 -1.63 -2.37
C ARG A 97 9.09 -0.27 -2.78
N LEU A 98 8.18 0.30 -2.01
CA LEU A 98 7.61 1.62 -2.27
C LEU A 98 8.63 2.77 -2.10
N ALA A 99 9.74 2.56 -1.39
CA ALA A 99 10.77 3.59 -1.18
C ALA A 99 11.68 3.78 -2.41
N VAL A 100 12.03 2.67 -3.08
CA VAL A 100 13.00 2.65 -4.19
C VAL A 100 12.35 2.64 -5.56
N ALA A 101 11.05 2.35 -5.61
CA ALA A 101 10.34 2.16 -6.86
C ALA A 101 10.14 3.43 -7.66
#